data_AF-A0A4Y2S5U0-F1
#
_entry.id   AF-A0A4Y2S5U0-F1
#
_cell.length_a   1.000
_cell.length_b   1.000
_cell.length_c   1.000
_cell.angle_alpha   90.00
_cell.angle_beta   90.00
_cell.angle_gamma   90.00
#
_symmetry.space_group_name_H-M   'P 1'
#
loop_
_entity.id
_entity.type
_entity.pdbx_description
1 polymer ?
#
loop_
_entity_poly.entity_id
_entity_poly.type
_entity_poly.pdbx_seq_one_letter_code
_entity_poly.pdbx_strand_id
1 'polypeptide(L)'
;MMKDANFVTKMETNERKAWESFKLVITSFLGKKKDPNYKSIVEERIKNFKTFGCSLNVHFLDSHLDYFPENLGAVSEEQGETFHQDIKEMERRYQGKWNVSMIADYCWMLQRDNPCKVHKRKSDKRTFEVKKNRYCKDL
;
A
#
# COMPACT_ATOMS: atom_id res chain seq x y z
N MET A 1 -6.44 7.92 -1.48
CA MET A 1 -7.63 7.99 -0.60
C MET A 1 -8.51 9.22 -0.83
N MET A 2 -7.98 10.42 -1.13
CA MET A 2 -8.78 11.65 -1.25
C MET A 2 -8.89 12.20 -2.68
N LYS A 3 -9.03 11.34 -3.69
CA LYS A 3 -8.96 11.75 -5.10
C LYS A 3 -10.27 12.34 -5.65
N ASP A 4 -11.40 12.06 -4.99
CA ASP A 4 -12.71 12.54 -5.43
C ASP A 4 -13.07 13.88 -4.77
N ALA A 5 -12.97 14.97 -5.55
CA ALA A 5 -13.33 16.30 -5.10
C ALA A 5 -14.85 16.47 -4.89
N ASN A 6 -15.67 15.65 -5.55
CA ASN A 6 -17.13 15.71 -5.45
C ASN A 6 -17.67 15.02 -4.20
N PHE A 7 -16.81 14.32 -3.44
CA PHE A 7 -17.21 13.69 -2.19
C PHE A 7 -17.54 14.73 -1.11
N VAL A 8 -16.76 15.81 -1.05
CA VAL A 8 -16.89 16.88 -0.05
C VAL A 8 -18.16 17.70 -0.27
N THR A 9 -18.62 17.82 -1.52
CA THR A 9 -19.81 18.62 -1.86
C THR A 9 -21.11 17.98 -1.40
N LYS A 10 -21.11 16.66 -1.16
CA LYS A 10 -22.28 15.90 -0.67
C LYS A 10 -22.42 15.89 0.86
N MET A 11 -21.41 16.36 1.59
CA MET A 11 -21.39 16.35 3.05
C MET A 11 -22.07 17.57 3.66
N GLU A 12 -22.75 17.37 4.78
CA GLU A 12 -23.25 18.45 5.62
C GLU A 12 -22.11 19.25 6.27
N THR A 13 -22.40 20.44 6.79
CA THR A 13 -21.40 21.35 7.38
C THR A 13 -20.56 20.68 8.47
N ASN A 14 -21.21 19.87 9.31
CA ASN A 14 -20.59 19.18 10.43
C ASN A 14 -19.72 18.01 9.96
N GLU A 15 -20.22 17.22 9.02
CA GLU A 15 -19.46 16.13 8.38
C GLU A 15 -18.25 16.65 7.62
N ARG A 16 -18.39 17.78 6.92
CA ARG A 16 -17.29 18.43 6.22
C ARG A 16 -16.20 18.86 7.18
N LYS A 17 -16.56 19.45 8.33
CA LYS A 17 -15.59 19.79 9.38
C LYS A 17 -14.90 18.55 9.94
N ALA A 18 -15.63 17.45 10.13
CA ALA A 18 -15.04 16.17 10.55
C ALA A 18 -14.15 15.54 9.46
N TRP A 19 -14.44 15.73 8.18
CA TRP A 19 -13.65 15.24 7.05
C TRP A 19 -12.39 16.06 6.80
N GLU A 20 -12.52 17.38 6.67
CA GLU A 20 -11.41 18.34 6.66
C GLU A 20 -10.56 18.22 7.91
N SER A 21 -11.23 17.85 9.01
CA SER A 21 -10.54 17.21 10.07
C SER A 21 -9.85 15.97 9.50
N PHE A 22 -10.38 14.76 9.57
CA PHE A 22 -9.69 13.50 9.20
C PHE A 22 -8.49 13.58 8.23
N LYS A 23 -8.61 14.26 7.09
CA LYS A 23 -7.50 14.62 6.19
C LYS A 23 -6.21 15.14 6.85
N LEU A 24 -6.27 16.13 7.76
CA LEU A 24 -5.07 16.69 8.38
C LEU A 24 -4.31 15.63 9.19
N VAL A 25 -4.99 14.74 9.92
CA VAL A 25 -4.34 13.65 10.70
C VAL A 25 -3.61 12.70 9.78
N ILE A 26 -4.20 12.40 8.62
CA ILE A 26 -3.52 11.55 7.63
C ILE A 26 -2.22 12.21 7.16
N THR A 27 -2.25 13.52 6.94
CA THR A 27 -1.08 14.26 6.43
C THR A 27 -0.05 14.58 7.51
N SER A 28 -0.46 14.86 8.75
CA SER A 28 0.40 15.32 9.83
C SER A 28 0.91 14.19 10.73
N PHE A 29 0.14 13.10 10.86
CA PHE A 29 0.48 11.96 11.72
C PHE A 29 0.82 10.72 10.90
N LEU A 30 -0.11 10.22 10.08
CA LEU A 30 0.05 8.94 9.35
C LEU A 30 1.00 9.02 8.13
N GLY A 31 1.58 10.19 7.86
CA GLY A 31 2.55 10.38 6.79
C GLY A 31 3.92 9.77 7.11
N LYS A 32 4.84 9.80 6.14
CA LYS A 32 6.23 9.34 6.31
C LYS A 32 7.02 10.14 7.36
N LYS A 33 6.60 11.38 7.64
CA LYS A 33 7.17 12.25 8.67
C LYS A 33 6.03 12.80 9.51
N LYS A 34 6.19 12.73 10.83
CA LYS A 34 5.27 13.37 11.77
C LYS A 34 5.52 14.86 11.84
N ASP A 35 4.45 15.64 11.91
CA ASP A 35 4.51 17.06 12.24
C ASP A 35 4.97 17.23 13.69
N PRO A 36 5.86 18.18 14.04
CA PRO A 36 6.27 18.42 15.43
C PRO A 36 5.09 18.63 16.40
N ASN A 37 3.99 19.20 15.90
CA ASN A 37 2.77 19.47 16.65
C ASN A 37 1.69 18.39 16.45
N TYR A 38 2.04 17.19 16.01
CA TYR A 38 1.04 16.15 15.72
C TYR A 38 0.17 15.80 16.94
N LYS A 39 0.71 15.85 18.16
CA LYS A 39 -0.04 15.52 19.39
C LYS A 39 -1.24 16.45 19.58
N SER A 40 -1.02 17.76 19.52
CA SER A 40 -2.11 18.73 19.68
C SER A 40 -3.14 18.60 18.56
N ILE A 41 -2.70 18.35 17.31
CA ILE A 41 -3.59 18.11 16.17
C ILE A 41 -4.47 16.88 16.38
N VAL A 42 -3.92 15.78 16.92
CA VAL A 42 -4.67 14.55 17.18
C VAL A 42 -5.61 14.70 18.38
N GLU A 43 -5.14 15.30 19.47
CA GLU A 43 -5.94 15.54 20.69
C GLU A 43 -7.17 16.44 20.44
N GLU A 44 -6.96 17.57 19.75
CA GLU A 44 -8.05 18.50 19.38
C GLU A 44 -9.15 17.77 18.59
N ARG A 45 -8.77 16.80 17.78
CA ARG A 45 -9.71 16.02 16.97
C ARG A 45 -10.40 14.92 17.69
N ILE A 46 -9.70 14.19 18.55
CA ILE A 46 -10.34 13.17 19.37
C ILE A 46 -11.50 13.82 20.13
N LYS A 47 -11.31 15.06 20.61
CA LYS A 47 -12.37 15.87 21.21
C LYS A 47 -13.52 16.18 20.24
N ASN A 48 -13.23 16.55 18.99
CA ASN A 48 -14.25 16.81 17.96
C ASN A 48 -14.97 15.54 17.48
N PHE A 49 -14.32 14.37 17.50
CA PHE A 49 -14.96 13.10 17.12
C PHE A 49 -15.80 12.50 18.26
N LYS A 50 -15.44 12.77 19.53
CA LYS A 50 -16.27 12.36 20.69
C LYS A 50 -17.71 12.88 20.60
N THR A 51 -17.95 14.03 19.95
CA THR A 51 -19.31 14.57 19.73
C THR A 51 -20.11 13.85 18.64
N PHE A 52 -19.48 13.11 17.74
CA PHE A 52 -20.15 12.34 16.67
C PHE A 52 -20.31 10.84 17.00
N GLY A 53 -19.95 10.45 18.23
CA GLY A 53 -19.86 9.05 18.64
C GLY A 53 -18.44 8.52 18.49
N CYS A 54 -17.97 7.80 19.50
CA CYS A 54 -16.58 7.36 19.56
C CYS A 54 -16.43 5.98 18.89
N SER A 55 -15.62 5.91 17.83
CA SER A 55 -15.26 4.62 17.20
C SER A 55 -14.07 4.00 17.92
N LEU A 56 -13.93 2.68 17.82
CA LEU A 56 -12.79 1.93 18.37
C LEU A 56 -11.44 2.53 17.93
N ASN A 57 -11.35 3.02 16.70
CA ASN A 57 -10.13 3.62 16.16
C ASN A 57 -9.75 4.95 16.85
N VAL A 58 -10.75 5.76 17.24
CA VAL A 58 -10.52 7.02 17.95
C VAL A 58 -10.01 6.73 19.37
N HIS A 59 -10.59 5.73 20.05
CA HIS A 59 -10.11 5.29 21.36
C HIS A 59 -8.71 4.68 21.31
N PHE A 60 -8.41 3.88 20.30
CA PHE A 60 -7.09 3.30 20.10
C PHE A 60 -6.03 4.40 19.89
N LEU A 61 -6.35 5.42 19.09
CA LEU A 61 -5.47 6.57 18.88
C LEU A 61 -5.26 7.38 20.16
N ASP A 62 -6.31 7.64 20.96
CA ASP A 62 -6.23 8.36 22.24
C ASP A 62 -5.31 7.63 23.24
N SER A 63 -5.50 6.31 23.39
CA SER A 63 -4.78 5.50 24.38
C SER A 63 -3.33 5.19 24.01
N HIS A 64 -3.00 5.15 22.72
CA HIS A 64 -1.69 4.64 22.25
C HIS A 64 -0.92 5.66 21.41
N LEU A 65 -1.28 6.94 21.45
CA LEU A 65 -0.63 7.98 20.63
C LEU A 65 0.90 8.03 20.80
N ASP A 66 1.38 7.82 22.02
CA ASP A 66 2.80 7.85 22.38
C ASP A 66 3.55 6.56 22.00
N TYR A 67 2.84 5.47 21.70
CA TYR A 67 3.46 4.19 21.33
C TYR A 67 3.93 4.15 19.87
N PHE A 68 3.45 5.09 19.04
CA PHE A 68 3.72 5.09 17.62
C PHE A 68 5.15 5.57 17.30
N PRO A 69 5.93 4.82 16.50
CA PRO A 69 7.27 5.25 16.09
C PRO A 69 7.21 6.51 15.22
N GLU A 70 8.34 7.20 15.07
CA GLU A 70 8.41 8.46 14.33
C GLU A 70 8.10 8.30 12.83
N ASN A 71 8.46 7.14 12.25
CA ASN A 71 8.12 6.79 10.88
C ASN A 71 7.04 5.69 10.85
N LEU A 72 5.78 6.11 10.73
CA LEU A 72 4.65 5.18 10.69
C LEU A 72 4.57 4.38 9.39
N GLY A 73 5.02 4.95 8.28
CA GLY A 73 5.06 4.24 7.00
C GLY A 73 6.01 3.04 7.00
N ALA A 74 6.99 3.00 7.91
CA ALA A 74 7.88 1.84 8.03
C ALA A 74 7.24 0.65 8.76
N VAL A 75 6.21 0.90 9.58
CA VAL A 75 5.50 -0.12 10.37
C VAL A 75 4.05 -0.33 9.90
N SER A 76 3.64 0.37 8.83
CA SER A 76 2.30 0.25 8.29
C SER A 76 2.12 -1.05 7.50
N GLU A 77 0.91 -1.60 7.54
CA GLU A 77 0.49 -2.75 6.74
C GLU A 77 0.32 -2.45 5.23
N GLU A 78 0.70 -1.26 4.75
CA GLU A 78 0.61 -0.86 3.34
C GLU A 78 1.31 -1.87 2.40
N GLN A 79 2.44 -2.43 2.85
CA GLN A 79 3.15 -3.47 2.10
C GLN A 79 2.35 -4.79 2.04
N GLY A 80 1.69 -5.18 3.14
CA GLY A 80 0.83 -6.35 3.19
C GLY A 80 -0.41 -6.19 2.30
N GLU A 81 -1.06 -5.03 2.32
CA GLU A 81 -2.18 -4.73 1.43
C GLU A 81 -1.77 -4.77 -0.05
N THR A 82 -0.61 -4.21 -0.38
CA THR A 82 -0.05 -4.26 -1.75
C THR A 82 0.21 -5.71 -2.17
N PHE A 83 0.82 -6.52 -1.29
CA PHE A 83 1.04 -7.94 -1.52
C PHE A 83 -0.27 -8.67 -1.86
N HIS A 84 -1.34 -8.45 -1.09
CA HIS A 84 -2.63 -9.08 -1.38
C HIS A 84 -3.21 -8.67 -2.74
N GLN A 85 -3.05 -7.41 -3.14
CA GLN A 85 -3.51 -6.94 -4.46
C GLN A 85 -2.70 -7.58 -5.60
N ASP A 86 -1.38 -7.66 -5.45
CA ASP A 86 -0.50 -8.27 -6.45
C ASP A 86 -0.79 -9.77 -6.58
N ILE A 87 -0.96 -10.48 -5.47
CA ILE A 87 -1.30 -11.90 -5.48
C ILE A 87 -2.64 -12.14 -6.17
N LYS A 88 -3.67 -11.35 -5.86
CA LYS A 88 -4.98 -11.44 -6.52
C LYS A 88 -4.85 -11.29 -8.05
N GLU A 89 -4.02 -10.36 -8.50
CA GLU A 89 -3.76 -10.17 -9.94
C GLU A 89 -2.95 -11.33 -10.54
N MET A 90 -1.98 -11.87 -9.80
CA MET A 90 -1.22 -13.05 -10.23
C MET A 90 -2.10 -14.29 -10.35
N GLU A 91 -2.97 -14.56 -9.37
CA GLU A 91 -3.94 -15.66 -9.43
C GLU A 91 -4.86 -15.52 -10.65
N ARG A 92 -5.32 -14.30 -10.96
CA ARG A 92 -6.13 -14.03 -12.16
C ARG A 92 -5.38 -14.35 -13.45
N ARG A 93 -4.11 -13.94 -13.58
CA ARG A 93 -3.27 -14.20 -14.77
C ARG A 93 -2.99 -15.68 -14.96
N TYR A 94 -2.82 -16.41 -13.87
CA TYR A 94 -2.48 -17.82 -13.85
C TYR A 94 -3.70 -18.75 -13.70
N GLN A 95 -4.93 -18.20 -13.75
CA GLN A 95 -6.19 -18.96 -13.63
C GLN A 95 -6.27 -19.79 -12.33
N GLY A 96 -5.80 -19.23 -11.22
CA GLY A 96 -5.74 -19.89 -9.92
C GLY A 96 -4.65 -20.96 -9.78
N LYS A 97 -3.76 -21.13 -10.79
CA LYS A 97 -2.67 -22.10 -10.73
C LYS A 97 -1.49 -21.54 -9.95
N TRP A 98 -1.27 -22.09 -8.76
CA TRP A 98 -0.09 -21.84 -7.94
C TRP A 98 1.09 -22.72 -8.40
N ASN A 99 1.81 -22.29 -9.44
CA ASN A 99 2.96 -23.02 -9.99
C ASN A 99 4.28 -22.26 -9.79
N VAL A 100 5.40 -22.97 -9.98
CA VAL A 100 6.75 -22.38 -9.84
C VAL A 100 6.96 -21.19 -10.79
N SER A 101 6.34 -21.20 -11.98
CA SER A 101 6.42 -20.09 -12.94
C SER A 101 5.76 -18.81 -12.41
N MET A 102 4.60 -18.93 -11.75
CA MET A 102 3.89 -17.79 -11.15
C MET A 102 4.73 -17.14 -10.05
N ILE A 103 5.30 -17.95 -9.14
CA ILE A 103 6.16 -17.44 -8.07
C ILE A 103 7.43 -16.81 -8.65
N ALA A 104 8.06 -17.45 -9.66
CA ALA A 104 9.24 -16.91 -10.33
C ALA A 104 8.96 -15.56 -11.00
N ASP A 105 7.82 -15.42 -11.69
CA ASP A 105 7.40 -14.16 -12.31
C ASP A 105 7.09 -13.08 -11.26
N TYR A 106 6.51 -13.46 -10.12
CA TYR A 106 6.26 -12.54 -9.01
C TYR A 106 7.56 -12.03 -8.38
N CYS A 107 8.50 -12.93 -8.07
CA CYS A 107 9.83 -12.54 -7.60
C CYS A 107 10.55 -11.65 -8.61
N TRP A 108 10.41 -11.93 -9.91
CA TRP A 108 10.98 -11.11 -10.98
C TRP A 108 10.36 -9.71 -11.04
N MET A 109 9.04 -9.59 -10.88
CA MET A 109 8.36 -8.30 -10.80
C MET A 109 8.87 -7.49 -9.60
N LEU A 110 8.91 -8.07 -8.40
CA LEU A 110 9.43 -7.41 -7.20
C LEU A 110 10.88 -6.94 -7.38
N GLN A 111 11.71 -7.75 -8.04
CA GLN A 111 13.10 -7.41 -8.28
C GLN A 111 13.26 -6.26 -9.29
N ARG A 112 12.40 -6.21 -10.32
CA ARG A 112 12.42 -5.15 -11.33
C ARG A 112 11.97 -3.80 -10.77
N ASP A 113 10.96 -3.82 -9.90
CA ASP A 113 10.38 -2.61 -9.33
C ASP A 113 11.22 -2.04 -8.17
N ASN A 114 12.36 -2.69 -7.87
CA ASN A 114 13.36 -2.19 -6.93
C ASN A 114 14.10 -0.95 -7.53
N PRO A 115 13.92 0.26 -6.96
CA PRO A 115 14.49 1.49 -7.50
C PRO A 115 16.02 1.54 -7.46
N CYS A 116 16.67 0.67 -6.67
CA CYS A 116 18.12 0.64 -6.52
C CYS A 116 18.84 -0.15 -7.63
N LYS A 117 18.12 -0.76 -8.59
CA LYS A 117 18.72 -1.60 -9.64
C LYS A 117 18.28 -1.15 -11.03
N VAL A 118 19.24 -0.72 -11.87
CA VAL A 118 18.98 -0.41 -13.29
C VAL A 118 18.93 -1.71 -14.08
N HIS A 119 17.74 -2.08 -14.56
CA HIS A 119 17.56 -3.29 -15.35
C HIS A 119 17.58 -2.94 -16.86
N LYS A 120 18.57 -3.46 -17.60
CA LYS A 120 18.58 -3.43 -19.07
C LYS A 120 18.08 -4.77 -19.58
N ARG A 121 16.98 -4.77 -20.34
CA ARG A 121 16.51 -5.96 -21.06
C ARG A 121 17.54 -6.31 -22.14
N LYS A 122 18.36 -7.33 -21.91
CA LYS A 122 19.17 -7.92 -22.97
C LYS A 122 18.24 -8.82 -23.79
N SER A 123 17.86 -8.35 -24.98
CA SER A 123 17.22 -9.20 -25.98
C SER A 123 18.32 -9.93 -26.72
N ASP A 124 18.53 -11.20 -26.39
CA ASP A 124 19.34 -12.05 -27.25
C ASP A 124 18.53 -12.27 -28.53
N LYS A 125 18.99 -11.68 -29.64
CA LYS A 125 18.45 -11.97 -30.97
C LYS A 125 18.71 -13.44 -31.26
N ARG A 126 17.79 -14.33 -30.90
CA ARG A 126 17.78 -15.70 -31.41
C ARG A 126 17.44 -15.62 -32.90
N THR A 127 18.44 -15.78 -33.75
CA THR A 127 18.21 -16.19 -35.13
C THR A 127 17.66 -17.63 -35.11
N PHE A 128 16.57 -17.85 -35.82
CA PHE A 128 15.83 -19.12 -35.88
C PHE A 128 16.56 -20.25 -36.64
N GLU A 129 17.85 -20.11 -36.94
CA GLU A 129 18.53 -21.00 -37.89
C GLU A 129 19.14 -22.27 -37.27
N VAL A 130 19.20 -22.42 -35.95
CA VAL A 130 19.71 -23.66 -35.34
C VAL A 130 18.58 -24.49 -34.77
N LYS A 131 18.10 -25.45 -35.57
CA LYS A 131 17.25 -26.56 -35.10
C LYS A 131 17.97 -27.27 -33.96
N LYS A 132 17.49 -27.07 -32.73
CA LYS A 132 17.98 -27.78 -31.56
C LYS A 132 17.37 -29.19 -31.57
N ASN A 133 18.13 -30.19 -32.00
CA ASN A 133 17.74 -31.60 -31.85
C ASN A 133 17.59 -31.90 -30.35
N ARG A 134 16.36 -32.23 -29.92
CA ARG A 134 16.11 -32.78 -28.59
C ARG A 134 16.47 -34.26 -28.62
N TYR A 135 17.62 -34.61 -28.08
CA TYR A 135 17.84 -36.00 -27.66
C TYR A 135 17.08 -36.21 -26.36
N CYS A 136 16.04 -37.04 -26.39
CA CYS A 136 15.49 -37.67 -25.20
C CYS A 136 16.54 -38.67 -24.73
N LYS A 137 17.10 -38.48 -23.54
CA LYS A 137 17.85 -39.54 -22.86
C LYS A 137 16.87 -40.19 -21.90
N ASP A 138 16.37 -41.35 -22.31
CA ASP A 138 15.70 -42.28 -21.43
C ASP A 138 16.74 -42.85 -20.44
N LEU A 139 16.38 -42.86 -19.16
CA LEU A 139 16.95 -43.68 -18.10
C LEU A 139 15.83 -43.95 -17.09
#